data_AF-A0AAD0TN25-F1
#
_entry.id   AF-A0AAD0TN25-F1
#
_cell.length_a   1.000
_cell.length_b   1.000
_cell.length_c   1.000
_cell.angle_alpha   90.00
_cell.angle_beta   90.00
_cell.angle_gamma   90.00
#
_symmetry.space_group_name_H-M   'P 1'
#
loop_
_entity.id
_entity.type
_entity.pdbx_description
1 polymer ?
#
loop_
_entity_poly.entity_id
_entity_poly.type
_entity_poly.pdbx_seq_one_letter_code
_entity_poly.pdbx_strand_id
1 'polypeptide(L)'
;MSDFKGILLGMLVVAVLYVLDRYLPRWFGAIPGVGFLGFIIYIVFAKEVSLLSIVTVLLVGEAILNGIWIDALANRKKKIKKEVATMKAKDLLRK
;
A
#
# COMPACT_ATOMS: atom_id res chain seq x y z
N MET A 1 -5.60 -33.37 7.06
CA MET A 1 -5.95 -32.29 8.02
C MET A 1 -5.06 -31.04 7.82
N SER A 2 -4.64 -30.73 6.58
CA SER A 2 -3.65 -29.69 6.27
C SER A 2 -4.21 -28.52 5.45
N ASP A 3 -5.17 -28.78 4.56
CA ASP A 3 -5.54 -27.78 3.54
C ASP A 3 -6.54 -26.75 4.07
N PHE A 4 -7.50 -27.19 4.91
CA PHE A 4 -8.50 -26.29 5.49
C PHE A 4 -7.87 -25.26 6.42
N LYS A 5 -6.87 -25.65 7.22
CA LYS A 5 -6.12 -24.72 8.09
C LYS A 5 -5.30 -23.73 7.26
N GLY A 6 -4.70 -24.18 6.15
CA GLY A 6 -3.96 -23.30 5.23
C GLY A 6 -4.85 -22.27 4.55
N ILE A 7 -6.05 -22.68 4.11
CA ILE A 7 -7.04 -21.78 3.51
C ILE A 7 -7.58 -20.80 4.56
N LEU A 8 -7.86 -21.26 5.78
CA LEU A 8 -8.33 -20.40 6.87
C LEU A 8 -7.27 -19.35 7.26
N LEU A 9 -6.00 -19.75 7.35
CA LEU A 9 -4.88 -18.84 7.58
C LEU A 9 -4.72 -17.85 6.42
N GLY A 10 -4.83 -18.30 5.17
CA GLY A 10 -4.79 -17.44 4.00
C GLY A 10 -5.91 -16.38 4.01
N MET A 11 -7.15 -16.79 4.31
CA MET A 11 -8.29 -15.87 4.45
C MET A 11 -8.08 -14.88 5.60
N LEU A 12 -7.51 -15.32 6.72
CA LEU A 12 -7.25 -14.46 7.87
C LEU A 12 -6.15 -13.44 7.57
N VAL A 13 -5.10 -13.82 6.84
CA VAL A 13 -4.06 -12.91 6.36
C VAL A 13 -4.65 -11.87 5.39
N VAL A 14 -5.51 -12.28 4.47
CA VAL A 14 -6.20 -11.36 3.53
C VAL A 14 -7.15 -10.42 4.26
N ALA A 15 -7.91 -10.91 5.24
CA ALA A 15 -8.80 -10.09 6.06
C ALA A 15 -8.03 -9.06 6.89
N VAL A 16 -6.90 -9.46 7.47
CA VAL A 16 -6.00 -8.55 8.20
C VAL A 16 -5.40 -7.51 7.27
N LEU A 17 -4.94 -7.89 6.07
CA LEU A 17 -4.46 -6.96 5.04
C LEU A 17 -5.53 -5.95 4.60
N TYR A 18 -6.77 -6.41 4.39
CA TYR A 18 -7.89 -5.55 4.00
C TYR A 18 -8.28 -4.55 5.09
N VAL A 19 -8.29 -5.00 6.36
CA VAL A 19 -8.55 -4.11 7.51
C VAL A 19 -7.40 -3.14 7.72
N LEU A 20 -6.15 -3.62 7.56
CA LEU A 20 -4.95 -2.80 7.58
C LEU A 20 -5.01 -1.71 6.50
N ASP A 21 -5.29 -2.06 5.25
CA ASP A 21 -5.41 -1.09 4.15
C ASP A 21 -6.51 -0.05 4.40
N ARG A 22 -7.64 -0.49 5.00
CA ARG A 22 -8.78 0.39 5.31
C ARG A 22 -8.56 1.34 6.50
N TYR A 23 -7.74 0.95 7.47
CA TYR A 23 -7.53 1.71 8.71
C TYR A 23 -6.20 2.43 8.81
N LEU A 24 -5.25 2.20 7.89
CA LEU A 24 -3.91 2.70 8.10
C LEU A 24 -3.73 4.19 7.72
N PRO A 25 -3.03 4.97 8.57
CA PRO A 25 -2.93 6.42 8.44
C PRO A 25 -2.27 6.84 7.12
N ARG A 26 -2.62 8.01 6.58
CA ARG A 26 -2.09 8.61 5.33
C ARG A 26 -0.55 8.71 5.19
N TRP A 27 0.21 8.38 6.22
CA TRP A 27 1.68 8.25 6.22
C TRP A 27 2.16 6.83 5.87
N PHE A 28 1.24 5.89 5.60
CA PHE A 28 1.53 4.49 5.33
C PHE A 28 2.19 4.19 3.98
N GLY A 29 2.53 5.16 3.14
CA GLY A 29 3.05 4.89 1.79
C GLY A 29 4.27 3.96 1.73
N ALA A 30 5.08 3.88 2.79
CA ALA A 30 6.25 3.01 2.85
C ALA A 30 5.94 1.56 3.30
N ILE A 31 4.87 1.33 4.05
CA ILE A 31 4.62 0.05 4.72
C ILE A 31 4.10 -1.04 3.77
N PRO A 32 3.22 -0.74 2.78
CA PRO A 32 2.92 -1.66 1.69
C PRO A 32 4.19 -2.09 0.95
N GLY A 33 5.14 -1.17 0.74
CA GLY A 33 6.43 -1.47 0.11
C GLY A 33 7.27 -2.44 0.93
N VAL A 34 7.42 -2.20 2.24
CA VAL A 34 8.16 -3.10 3.14
C VAL A 34 7.48 -4.47 3.26
N GLY A 35 6.14 -4.51 3.34
CA GLY A 35 5.38 -5.76 3.37
C GLY A 35 5.50 -6.57 2.08
N PHE A 36 5.44 -5.89 0.93
CA PHE A 36 5.64 -6.52 -0.37
C PHE A 36 7.06 -7.10 -0.51
N LEU A 37 8.06 -6.38 -0.04
CA LEU A 37 9.45 -6.84 -0.07
C LEU A 37 9.64 -8.11 0.79
N GLY A 38 9.06 -8.14 1.99
CA GLY A 38 9.03 -9.35 2.83
C GLY A 38 8.28 -10.52 2.17
N PHE A 39 7.18 -10.25 1.48
CA PHE A 39 6.42 -11.25 0.75
C PHE A 39 7.20 -11.85 -0.43
N ILE A 40 7.92 -11.03 -1.19
CA ILE A 40 8.81 -11.49 -2.27
C ILE A 40 9.93 -12.36 -1.72
N ILE A 41 10.59 -11.94 -0.63
CA ILE A 41 11.63 -12.75 0.02
C ILE A 41 11.05 -14.10 0.46
N TYR A 42 9.86 -14.12 1.07
CA TYR A 42 9.21 -15.37 1.45
C TYR A 42 8.92 -16.28 0.24
N ILE A 43 8.40 -15.74 -0.86
CA ILE A 43 8.13 -16.52 -2.08
C ILE A 43 9.42 -17.12 -2.65
N VAL A 44 10.49 -16.33 -2.72
CA VAL A 44 11.77 -16.74 -3.32
C VAL A 44 12.47 -17.82 -2.49
N PHE A 45 12.40 -17.74 -1.15
CA PHE A 45 13.12 -18.66 -0.26
C PHE A 45 12.29 -19.84 0.24
N ALA A 46 10.97 -19.69 0.41
CA ALA A 46 10.12 -20.72 1.02
C ALA A 46 9.38 -21.61 0.00
N LYS A 47 9.36 -21.23 -1.28
CA LYS A 47 8.64 -21.97 -2.32
C LYS A 47 9.50 -22.15 -3.57
N GLU A 48 9.48 -23.36 -4.14
CA GLU A 48 9.95 -23.58 -5.51
C GLU A 48 8.89 -23.03 -6.48
N VAL A 49 9.00 -21.73 -6.78
CA VAL A 49 8.08 -21.05 -7.71
C VAL A 49 8.77 -20.79 -9.03
N SER A 50 8.05 -20.99 -10.13
CA SER A 50 8.58 -20.73 -11.47
C SER A 50 9.00 -19.27 -11.64
N LEU A 51 10.05 -19.04 -12.42
CA LEU A 51 10.56 -17.70 -12.76
C LEU A 51 9.45 -16.79 -13.31
N LEU A 52 8.57 -17.33 -14.15
CA LEU A 52 7.43 -16.60 -14.70
C LEU A 52 6.48 -16.09 -13.61
N SER A 53 6.20 -16.92 -12.61
CA SER A 53 5.35 -16.53 -11.48
C SER A 53 5.99 -15.40 -10.66
N ILE A 54 7.30 -15.45 -10.42
CA ILE A 54 8.02 -14.39 -9.70
C ILE A 54 7.97 -13.07 -10.46
N VAL A 55 8.25 -13.09 -11.75
CA VAL A 55 8.19 -11.89 -12.61
C VAL A 55 6.79 -11.29 -12.66
N THR A 56 5.75 -12.14 -12.73
CA THR A 56 4.35 -11.69 -12.74
C THR A 56 3.98 -11.02 -11.42
N VAL A 57 4.34 -11.62 -10.29
CA VAL A 57 4.07 -11.06 -8.96
C VAL A 57 4.84 -9.74 -8.75
N LEU A 58 6.08 -9.65 -9.23
CA LEU A 58 6.86 -8.42 -9.21
C LEU A 58 6.19 -7.31 -10.02
N LEU A 59 5.81 -7.58 -11.28
CA LEU A 59 5.16 -6.58 -12.14
C LEU A 59 3.84 -6.07 -11.54
N VAL A 60 3.00 -6.97 -11.06
CA VAL A 60 1.69 -6.60 -10.47
C VAL A 60 1.89 -5.85 -9.15
N GLY A 61 2.79 -6.32 -8.30
CA GLY A 61 3.06 -5.68 -7.01
C GLY A 61 3.66 -4.28 -7.15
N GLU A 62 4.63 -4.10 -8.04
CA GLU A 62 5.22 -2.78 -8.35
C GLU A 62 4.16 -1.81 -8.92
N ALA A 63 3.26 -2.27 -9.79
CA ALA A 63 2.18 -1.44 -10.32
C ALA A 63 1.23 -0.94 -9.21
N ILE A 64 0.87 -1.82 -8.28
CA ILE A 64 0.00 -1.48 -7.14
C ILE A 64 0.71 -0.51 -6.19
N LEU A 65 1.98 -0.78 -5.85
CA LEU A 65 2.77 0.09 -4.97
C LEU A 65 2.95 1.50 -5.56
N ASN A 66 3.23 1.59 -6.85
CA ASN A 66 3.31 2.86 -7.55
C ASN A 66 1.97 3.61 -7.54
N GLY A 67 0.84 2.91 -7.71
CA GLY A 67 -0.50 3.49 -7.58
C GLY A 67 -0.73 4.12 -6.21
N ILE A 68 -0.42 3.38 -5.14
CA ILE A 68 -0.53 3.87 -3.75
C ILE A 68 0.35 5.10 -3.53
N TRP A 69 1.58 5.09 -4.07
CA TRP A 69 2.50 6.21 -3.95
C TRP A 69 2.00 7.47 -4.67
N ILE A 70 1.46 7.31 -5.89
CA ILE A 70 0.89 8.42 -6.67
C ILE A 70 -0.32 9.03 -5.96
N ASP A 71 -1.21 8.21 -5.42
CA ASP A 71 -2.37 8.69 -4.68
C ASP A 71 -1.99 9.40 -3.38
N ALA A 72 -0.96 8.91 -2.67
CA ALA A 72 -0.42 9.59 -1.51
C ALA A 72 0.16 10.97 -1.87
N LEU A 73 0.88 11.07 -2.99
CA LEU A 73 1.42 12.33 -3.52
C LEU A 73 0.32 13.32 -3.92
N ALA A 74 -0.70 12.85 -4.64
CA ALA A 74 -1.82 13.67 -5.08
C ALA A 74 -2.59 14.26 -3.89
N ASN A 75 -2.83 13.45 -2.86
CA ASN A 75 -3.49 13.88 -1.64
C ASN A 75 -2.67 14.91 -0.84
N ARG A 76 -1.33 14.75 -0.77
CA ARG A 76 -0.45 15.76 -0.16
C ARG A 76 -0.53 17.10 -0.89
N LYS A 77 -0.45 17.09 -2.23
CA LYS A 77 -0.58 18.31 -3.05
C LYS A 77 -1.93 19.00 -2.83
N LYS A 78 -3.02 18.24 -2.74
CA LYS A 78 -4.36 18.76 -2.48
C LYS A 78 -4.47 19.43 -1.10
N LYS A 79 -3.86 18.84 -0.07
CA LYS A 79 -3.84 19.41 1.29
C LYS A 79 -3.06 20.74 1.33
N ILE A 80 -1.88 20.78 0.71
CA ILE A 80 -1.04 21.99 0.64
C ILE A 80 -1.78 23.10 -0.12
N LYS A 81 -2.39 22.80 -1.28
CA LYS A 81 -3.18 23.79 -2.03
C LYS A 81 -4.33 24.36 -1.19
N LYS A 82 -5.01 23.51 -0.42
CA LYS A 82 -6.11 23.93 0.45
C LYS A 82 -5.61 24.84 1.57
N GLU A 83 -4.52 24.47 2.24
CA GLU A 83 -3.90 25.27 3.29
C GLU A 83 -3.44 26.64 2.77
N VAL A 84 -2.76 26.69 1.62
CA VAL A 84 -2.34 27.94 0.97
C VAL A 84 -3.54 28.83 0.59
N ALA A 85 -4.62 28.24 0.08
CA ALA A 85 -5.83 28.99 -0.24
C ALA A 85 -6.47 29.62 1.01
N THR A 86 -6.54 28.88 2.12
CA THR A 86 -7.01 29.43 3.41
C THR A 86 -6.10 30.52 3.96
N MET A 87 -4.78 30.40 3.81
CA MET A 87 -3.85 31.46 4.24
C MET A 87 -4.04 32.74 3.42
N LYS A 88 -4.15 32.63 2.08
CA LYS A 88 -4.42 33.78 1.20
C LYS A 88 -5.77 34.45 1.51
N ALA A 89 -6.80 33.67 1.81
CA ALA A 89 -8.12 34.20 2.16
C ALA A 89 -8.09 34.97 3.50
N LYS A 90 -7.34 34.48 4.50
CA LYS A 90 -7.14 35.20 5.77
C LYS A 90 -6.35 36.49 5.59
N ASP A 91 -5.35 36.50 4.72
CA ASP A 91 -4.54 37.69 4.45
C ASP A 91 -5.36 38.81 3.77
N LEU A 92 -6.24 38.44 2.84
CA LEU A 92 -7.15 39.37 2.18
C LEU A 92 -8.18 40.00 3.13
N LEU A 93 -8.61 39.28 4.16
CA LEU A 93 -9.57 39.78 5.17
C LEU A 93 -8.93 40.69 6.23
N ARG A 94 -7.60 40.74 6.32
CA ARG A 94 -6.86 41.54 7.31
C ARG A 94 -6.41 42.90 6.77
N LYS A 95 -6.67 43.18 5.50
CA LYS A 95 -6.34 44.42 4.80
C LYS A 95 -7.58 45.28 4.62
#